data_AF-A0A0K1L0B7-F1
#
_entry.id   AF-A0A0K1L0B7-F1
#
_cell.length_a   1.000
_cell.length_b   1.000
_cell.length_c   1.000
_cell.angle_alpha   90.00
_cell.angle_beta   90.00
_cell.angle_gamma   90.00
#
_symmetry.space_group_name_H-M   'P 1'
#
loop_
_entity.id
_entity.type
_entity.pdbx_description
1 polymer ?
#
loop_
_entity_poly.entity_id
_entity_poly.type
_entity_poly.pdbx_seq_one_letter_code
_entity_poly.pdbx_strand_id
1 'polypeptide(L)'
;MKHRNRLFWLIMLVAGIFLIYSTESPVPIAARNTVKQGISNVWTATTDTVSTWLNGGPRSVAKNGASIASTAPSQPSQVPSATPSQAVDATPALSIVQGHQLRSVYYYHFDDDLPQSEHDVFLKAVKAYNATGIVKLVAGQGKKSDNQITFSSYKKEMSAESFGSTELGAGGPTIIVETYGSQVTVINHARASLNLSYPLQSVNDAVAMHELGHALGLDHSQSKASVMYPITQGVSQLSAGDIAGLKAIYGSR
;
A
#
# COMPACT_ATOMS: atom_id res chain seq x y z
N MET A 1 -30.50 -15.23 -20.44
CA MET A 1 -29.27 -14.98 -21.25
C MET A 1 -28.35 -13.87 -20.72
N LYS A 2 -28.71 -13.04 -19.71
CA LYS A 2 -27.85 -11.94 -19.19
C LYS A 2 -26.73 -12.36 -18.21
N HIS A 3 -26.83 -13.50 -17.52
CA HIS A 3 -25.82 -13.93 -16.52
C HIS A 3 -24.56 -14.54 -17.12
N ARG A 4 -24.65 -15.16 -18.31
CA ARG A 4 -23.49 -15.77 -18.99
C ARG A 4 -22.47 -14.73 -19.43
N ASN A 5 -22.91 -13.51 -19.77
CA ASN A 5 -22.02 -12.41 -20.16
C ASN A 5 -21.24 -11.83 -18.96
N ARG A 6 -21.82 -11.81 -17.76
CA ARG A 6 -21.13 -11.27 -16.56
C ARG A 6 -20.02 -12.20 -16.06
N LEU A 7 -20.27 -13.52 -16.08
CA LEU A 7 -19.25 -14.52 -15.74
C LEU A 7 -18.12 -14.55 -16.78
N PHE A 8 -18.45 -14.39 -18.07
CA PHE A 8 -17.46 -14.27 -19.15
C PHE A 8 -16.55 -13.03 -18.97
N TRP A 9 -17.12 -11.88 -18.59
CA TRP A 9 -16.35 -10.66 -18.32
C TRP A 9 -15.47 -10.76 -17.07
N LEU A 10 -15.92 -11.44 -16.01
CA LEU A 10 -15.14 -11.67 -14.80
C LEU A 10 -13.96 -12.64 -15.05
N ILE A 11 -14.20 -13.71 -15.81
CA ILE A 11 -13.14 -14.65 -16.22
C ILE A 11 -12.12 -13.94 -17.11
N MET A 12 -12.55 -13.08 -18.03
CA MET A 12 -11.64 -12.27 -18.86
C MET A 12 -10.83 -11.26 -18.05
N LEU A 13 -11.37 -10.72 -16.95
CA LEU A 13 -10.67 -9.76 -16.08
C LEU A 13 -9.62 -10.45 -15.22
N VAL A 14 -9.96 -11.58 -14.58
CA VAL A 14 -9.00 -12.38 -13.80
C VAL A 14 -7.95 -13.02 -14.71
N ALA A 15 -8.34 -13.54 -15.87
CA ALA A 15 -7.40 -14.03 -16.88
C ALA A 15 -6.52 -12.90 -17.41
N GLY A 16 -7.04 -11.69 -17.60
CA GLY A 16 -6.26 -10.53 -18.04
C GLY A 16 -5.20 -10.11 -17.01
N ILE A 17 -5.56 -10.06 -15.72
CA ILE A 17 -4.62 -9.76 -14.64
C ILE A 17 -3.57 -10.89 -14.54
N PHE A 18 -3.98 -12.15 -14.61
CA PHE A 18 -3.05 -13.29 -14.64
C PHE A 18 -2.12 -13.21 -15.86
N LEU A 19 -2.63 -12.93 -17.06
CA LEU A 19 -1.83 -12.87 -18.29
C LEU A 19 -0.79 -11.74 -18.27
N ILE A 20 -1.07 -10.64 -17.56
CA ILE A 20 -0.20 -9.46 -17.51
C ILE A 20 0.76 -9.50 -16.32
N TYR A 21 0.32 -10.00 -15.16
CA TYR A 21 1.04 -9.90 -13.89
C TYR A 21 1.51 -11.23 -13.29
N SER A 22 1.00 -12.38 -13.76
CA SER A 22 1.50 -13.71 -13.32
C SER A 22 2.79 -14.10 -14.02
N THR A 23 3.68 -14.80 -13.29
CA THR A 23 4.91 -15.38 -13.82
C THR A 23 4.67 -16.60 -14.71
N GLU A 24 3.52 -17.27 -14.57
CA GLU A 24 3.13 -18.46 -15.37
C GLU A 24 2.32 -18.14 -16.63
N SER A 25 2.22 -16.85 -17.01
CA SER A 25 1.44 -16.47 -18.19
C SER A 25 2.10 -16.99 -19.50
N PRO A 26 1.31 -17.39 -20.51
CA PRO A 26 1.80 -17.77 -21.84
C PRO A 26 2.17 -16.57 -22.74
N VAL A 27 1.90 -15.32 -22.32
CA VAL A 27 2.13 -14.12 -23.17
C VAL A 27 3.59 -13.68 -23.12
N PRO A 28 4.27 -13.35 -24.22
CA PRO A 28 5.65 -12.87 -24.18
C PRO A 28 5.85 -11.63 -23.30
N ILE A 29 6.95 -11.59 -22.53
CA ILE A 29 7.24 -10.54 -21.54
C ILE A 29 7.24 -9.13 -22.16
N ALA A 30 7.79 -8.98 -23.36
CA ALA A 30 7.78 -7.71 -24.10
C ALA A 30 6.36 -7.19 -24.35
N ALA A 31 5.42 -8.07 -24.72
CA ALA A 31 4.03 -7.70 -24.94
C ALA A 31 3.33 -7.31 -23.62
N ARG A 32 3.64 -7.99 -22.50
CA ARG A 32 3.13 -7.62 -21.17
C ARG A 32 3.63 -6.24 -20.74
N ASN A 33 4.89 -5.93 -21.00
CA ASN A 33 5.48 -4.64 -20.65
C ASN A 33 4.94 -3.50 -21.50
N THR A 34 4.72 -3.73 -22.80
CA THR A 34 4.03 -2.75 -23.67
C THR A 34 2.60 -2.49 -23.22
N VAL A 35 1.85 -3.52 -22.79
CA VAL A 35 0.50 -3.36 -22.23
C VAL A 35 0.53 -2.63 -20.88
N LYS A 36 1.47 -2.94 -19.99
CA LYS A 36 1.67 -2.23 -18.71
C LYS A 36 2.02 -0.75 -18.92
N GLN A 37 2.90 -0.46 -19.87
CA GLN A 37 3.25 0.91 -20.24
C GLN A 37 2.08 1.62 -20.93
N GLY A 38 1.32 0.94 -21.78
CA GLY A 38 0.10 1.49 -22.39
C GLY A 38 -0.97 1.88 -21.35
N ILE A 39 -1.20 1.03 -20.34
CA ILE A 39 -2.11 1.31 -19.22
C ILE A 39 -1.60 2.49 -18.38
N SER A 40 -0.29 2.57 -18.14
CA SER A 40 0.35 3.71 -17.47
C SER A 40 0.20 5.02 -18.27
N ASN A 41 0.39 4.96 -19.59
CA ASN A 41 0.35 6.14 -20.46
C ASN A 41 -1.08 6.65 -20.70
N VAL A 42 -2.08 5.77 -20.70
CA VAL A 42 -3.49 6.15 -20.72
C VAL A 42 -3.89 6.84 -19.42
N TRP A 43 -3.38 6.37 -18.27
CA TRP A 43 -3.61 7.01 -16.96
C TRP A 43 -3.00 8.41 -16.89
N THR A 44 -1.76 8.59 -17.38
CA THR A 44 -1.10 9.91 -17.42
C THR A 44 -1.76 10.88 -18.40
N ALA A 45 -2.21 10.41 -19.57
CA ALA A 45 -2.90 11.26 -20.54
C ALA A 45 -4.27 11.75 -20.04
N THR A 46 -4.98 10.96 -19.22
CA THR A 46 -6.22 11.39 -18.57
C THR A 46 -5.99 12.41 -17.45
N THR A 47 -4.88 12.32 -16.70
CA THR A 47 -4.55 13.31 -15.67
C THR A 47 -3.99 14.62 -16.25
N ASP A 48 -3.23 14.56 -17.35
CA ASP A 48 -2.66 15.75 -18.00
C ASP A 48 -3.74 16.60 -18.69
N THR A 49 -4.76 15.97 -19.28
CA THR A 49 -5.86 16.71 -19.92
C THR A 49 -6.72 17.46 -18.89
N VAL A 50 -6.86 16.90 -17.68
CA VAL A 50 -7.64 17.51 -16.58
C VAL A 50 -6.84 18.61 -15.87
N SER A 51 -5.53 18.43 -15.67
CA SER A 51 -4.67 19.46 -15.06
C SER A 51 -4.46 20.67 -15.97
N THR A 52 -4.39 20.47 -17.29
CA THR A 52 -4.24 21.56 -18.27
C THR A 52 -5.52 22.38 -18.48
N TRP A 53 -6.69 21.80 -18.16
CA TRP A 53 -7.98 22.50 -18.22
C TRP A 53 -8.31 23.26 -16.93
N LEU A 54 -7.82 22.77 -15.77
CA LEU A 54 -8.05 23.39 -14.46
C LEU A 54 -7.13 24.60 -14.18
N ASN A 55 -5.93 24.65 -14.77
CA ASN A 55 -4.95 25.70 -14.45
C ASN A 55 -4.83 26.83 -15.49
N GLY A 56 -5.76 26.92 -16.45
CA GLY A 56 -5.89 28.08 -17.32
C GLY A 56 -4.87 28.15 -18.47
N GLY A 57 -5.36 28.55 -19.64
CA GLY A 57 -4.62 28.63 -20.90
C GLY A 57 -3.45 29.64 -20.93
N PRO A 58 -2.70 29.67 -22.03
CA PRO A 58 -1.30 30.08 -22.04
C PRO A 58 -1.11 31.60 -22.17
N ARG A 59 -0.24 32.19 -21.35
CA ARG A 59 0.40 33.49 -21.66
C ARG A 59 1.86 33.57 -21.20
N SER A 60 2.73 33.42 -22.21
CA SER A 60 3.87 34.29 -22.55
C SER A 60 4.87 34.72 -21.46
N VAL A 61 6.08 34.18 -21.59
CA VAL A 61 7.35 34.60 -21.02
C VAL A 61 7.75 36.01 -21.53
N ALA A 62 8.15 36.90 -20.62
CA ALA A 62 8.96 38.08 -20.95
C ALA A 62 10.00 38.40 -19.86
N LYS A 63 11.13 38.91 -20.33
CA LYS A 63 12.48 39.00 -19.75
C LYS A 63 12.78 40.33 -19.02
N ASN A 64 13.85 40.27 -18.20
CA ASN A 64 14.88 41.28 -17.90
C ASN A 64 14.65 42.38 -16.83
N GLY A 65 15.69 42.59 -16.01
CA GLY A 65 16.22 43.95 -15.74
C GLY A 65 16.61 44.35 -14.31
N ALA A 66 17.90 44.22 -13.99
CA ALA A 66 18.79 44.96 -13.05
C ALA A 66 18.29 45.96 -11.97
N SER A 67 18.89 45.82 -10.77
CA SER A 67 19.46 46.78 -9.78
C SER A 67 18.83 48.18 -9.58
N ILE A 68 18.67 48.70 -8.34
CA ILE A 68 19.63 49.52 -7.56
C ILE A 68 19.09 49.68 -6.10
N ALA A 69 20.00 49.80 -5.12
CA ALA A 69 19.74 49.97 -3.69
C ALA A 69 19.46 51.42 -3.22
N SER A 70 18.68 51.60 -2.14
CA SER A 70 18.88 52.63 -1.07
C SER A 70 17.89 52.52 0.10
N THR A 71 18.44 52.26 1.28
CA THR A 71 18.31 52.97 2.59
C THR A 71 16.97 53.06 3.38
N ALA A 72 17.09 52.70 4.68
CA ALA A 72 16.36 53.16 5.90
C ALA A 72 15.29 52.18 6.50
N PRO A 73 14.88 52.31 7.79
CA PRO A 73 15.35 51.42 8.87
C PRO A 73 14.24 50.67 9.65
N SER A 74 14.66 49.60 10.35
CA SER A 74 14.15 49.03 11.61
C SER A 74 12.63 48.88 11.83
N GLN A 75 12.11 47.66 11.64
CA GLN A 75 10.88 47.18 12.28
C GLN A 75 11.02 45.67 12.59
N PRO A 76 10.52 45.17 13.75
CA PRO A 76 10.93 43.88 14.30
C PRO A 76 10.44 42.71 13.46
N SER A 77 11.27 41.68 13.38
CA SER A 77 11.04 40.41 12.68
C SER A 77 9.65 39.84 13.02
N GLN A 78 8.73 39.97 12.07
CA GLN A 78 7.58 39.09 12.01
C GLN A 78 8.11 37.70 11.60
N VAL A 79 7.92 36.75 12.50
CA VAL A 79 8.09 35.32 12.22
C VAL A 79 7.31 34.99 10.95
N PRO A 80 7.93 34.46 9.88
CA PRO A 80 7.18 34.02 8.72
C PRO A 80 6.20 32.93 9.16
N SER A 81 4.92 33.24 9.04
CA SER A 81 3.81 32.30 9.17
C SER A 81 4.12 31.04 8.38
N ALA A 82 3.84 29.90 9.02
CA ALA A 82 4.04 28.57 8.50
C ALA A 82 3.69 28.46 7.01
N THR A 83 4.64 27.94 6.24
CA THR A 83 4.42 27.37 4.92
C THR A 83 3.17 26.49 4.95
N PRO A 84 2.29 26.53 3.92
CA PRO A 84 1.18 25.59 3.83
C PRO A 84 1.77 24.19 3.97
N SER A 85 1.32 23.45 4.98
CA SER A 85 1.66 22.04 5.17
C SER A 85 1.50 21.37 3.81
N GLN A 86 2.58 20.88 3.21
CA GLN A 86 2.47 19.95 2.10
C GLN A 86 1.48 18.88 2.56
N ALA A 87 0.42 18.67 1.79
CA ALA A 87 -0.52 17.59 2.07
C ALA A 87 0.33 16.32 2.16
N VAL A 88 0.25 15.63 3.30
CA VAL A 88 0.93 14.35 3.44
C VAL A 88 0.22 13.39 2.50
N ASP A 89 0.90 12.97 1.43
CA ASP A 89 0.34 11.98 0.51
C ASP A 89 0.10 10.69 1.29
N ALA A 90 -1.18 10.35 1.49
CA ALA A 90 -1.59 9.16 2.20
C ALA A 90 -1.11 7.93 1.44
N THR A 91 -0.54 6.96 2.16
CA THR A 91 -0.20 5.66 1.57
C THR A 91 -1.49 5.04 1.01
N PRO A 92 -1.54 4.66 -0.28
CA PRO A 92 -2.77 4.18 -0.90
C PRO A 92 -3.29 2.90 -0.24
N ALA A 93 -4.59 2.62 -0.39
CA ALA A 93 -5.16 1.32 -0.04
C ALA A 93 -5.06 0.36 -1.23
N LEU A 94 -4.82 -0.92 -0.96
CA LEU A 94 -4.90 -1.98 -1.95
C LEU A 94 -6.26 -1.97 -2.63
N SER A 95 -6.30 -2.21 -3.94
CA SER A 95 -7.52 -2.13 -4.75
C SER A 95 -8.65 -3.03 -4.25
N ILE A 96 -8.32 -4.21 -3.69
CA ILE A 96 -9.28 -5.15 -3.10
C ILE A 96 -9.92 -4.62 -1.80
N VAL A 97 -9.31 -3.62 -1.15
CA VAL A 97 -9.84 -2.95 0.05
C VAL A 97 -10.62 -1.69 -0.31
N GLN A 98 -10.33 -1.06 -1.45
CA GLN A 98 -11.00 0.15 -1.88
C GLN A 98 -12.51 -0.07 -2.03
N GLY A 99 -13.30 0.84 -1.48
CA GLY A 99 -14.77 0.76 -1.50
C GLY A 99 -15.38 -0.18 -0.46
N HIS A 100 -14.56 -0.92 0.30
CA HIS A 100 -15.00 -1.71 1.44
C HIS A 100 -14.75 -1.00 2.76
N GLN A 101 -15.67 -1.13 3.71
CA GLN A 101 -15.48 -0.64 5.08
C GLN A 101 -15.04 -1.80 5.97
N LEU A 102 -13.74 -1.85 6.28
CA LEU A 102 -13.19 -2.87 7.16
C LEU A 102 -13.36 -2.48 8.63
N ARG A 103 -13.69 -3.45 9.48
CA ARG A 103 -13.61 -3.27 10.93
C ARG A 103 -12.13 -3.18 11.35
N SER A 104 -11.85 -2.35 12.36
CA SER A 104 -10.49 -2.09 12.83
C SER A 104 -9.94 -3.14 13.80
N VAL A 105 -10.77 -4.07 14.27
CA VAL A 105 -10.35 -5.14 15.19
C VAL A 105 -10.01 -6.40 14.40
N TYR A 106 -8.80 -6.92 14.59
CA TYR A 106 -8.34 -8.19 14.04
C TYR A 106 -7.89 -9.11 15.15
N TYR A 107 -8.16 -10.40 14.99
CA TYR A 107 -7.52 -11.44 15.78
C TYR A 107 -6.30 -11.98 15.04
N TYR A 108 -5.15 -12.07 15.69
CA TYR A 108 -3.96 -12.61 15.06
C TYR A 108 -3.51 -13.90 15.71
N HIS A 109 -2.95 -14.78 14.89
CA HIS A 109 -2.27 -15.98 15.34
C HIS A 109 -1.01 -16.20 14.49
N PHE A 110 -0.14 -17.07 14.98
CA PHE A 110 1.04 -17.52 14.25
C PHE A 110 0.75 -18.92 13.68
N ASP A 111 1.35 -19.24 12.54
CA ASP A 111 1.47 -20.64 12.11
C ASP A 111 2.25 -21.42 13.18
N ASP A 112 1.85 -22.68 13.42
CA ASP A 112 2.32 -23.48 14.56
C ASP A 112 3.85 -23.67 14.60
N ASP A 113 4.49 -23.71 13.44
CA ASP A 113 5.93 -23.96 13.27
C ASP A 113 6.76 -22.68 13.04
N LEU A 114 6.20 -21.51 13.30
CA LEU A 114 6.93 -20.26 13.08
C LEU A 114 8.05 -20.11 14.13
N PRO A 115 9.33 -19.89 13.73
CA PRO A 115 10.41 -19.79 14.71
C PRO A 115 10.33 -18.49 15.54
N GLN A 116 10.94 -18.52 16.74
CA GLN A 116 10.81 -17.44 17.73
C GLN A 116 11.30 -16.08 17.22
N SER A 117 12.33 -16.04 16.37
CA SER A 117 12.86 -14.80 15.79
C SER A 117 11.81 -14.06 14.95
N GLU A 118 10.98 -14.80 14.22
CA GLU A 118 9.92 -14.30 13.37
C GLU A 118 8.71 -13.87 14.22
N HIS A 119 8.41 -14.62 15.30
CA HIS A 119 7.44 -14.17 16.32
C HIS A 119 7.82 -12.79 16.86
N ASP A 120 9.08 -12.59 17.25
CA ASP A 120 9.53 -11.38 17.91
C ASP A 120 9.36 -10.13 17.01
N VAL A 121 9.72 -10.22 15.73
CA VAL A 121 9.58 -9.10 14.79
C VAL A 121 8.12 -8.78 14.47
N PHE A 122 7.26 -9.80 14.34
CA PHE A 122 5.82 -9.58 14.15
C PHE A 122 5.15 -9.03 15.40
N LEU A 123 5.54 -9.46 16.60
CA LEU A 123 5.02 -8.91 17.86
C LEU A 123 5.38 -7.42 18.03
N LYS A 124 6.59 -7.02 17.63
CA LYS A 124 6.95 -5.59 17.57
C LYS A 124 6.10 -4.83 16.57
N ALA A 125 5.86 -5.41 15.39
CA ALA A 125 5.00 -4.79 14.39
C ALA A 125 3.56 -4.63 14.91
N VAL A 126 3.00 -5.67 15.52
CA VAL A 126 1.70 -5.64 16.19
C VAL A 126 1.64 -4.51 17.22
N LYS A 127 2.68 -4.37 18.05
CA LYS A 127 2.75 -3.29 19.05
C LYS A 127 2.76 -1.91 18.40
N ALA A 128 3.53 -1.72 17.33
CA ALA A 128 3.63 -0.45 16.62
C ALA A 128 2.30 -0.04 15.96
N TYR A 129 1.63 -0.97 15.27
CA TYR A 129 0.32 -0.72 14.66
C TYR A 129 -0.77 -0.48 15.72
N ASN A 130 -0.79 -1.25 16.81
CA ASN A 130 -1.72 -1.01 17.93
C ASN A 130 -1.50 0.36 18.60
N ALA A 131 -0.25 0.83 18.70
CA ALA A 131 0.08 2.12 19.30
C ALA A 131 -0.50 3.31 18.51
N THR A 132 -0.92 3.11 17.26
CA THR A 132 -1.62 4.15 16.48
C THR A 132 -3.03 4.43 16.99
N GLY A 133 -3.66 3.47 17.69
CA GLY A 133 -5.08 3.52 18.06
C GLY A 133 -6.06 3.41 16.90
N ILE A 134 -5.60 3.25 15.65
CA ILE A 134 -6.46 3.14 14.46
C ILE A 134 -6.96 1.71 14.26
N VAL A 135 -6.10 0.73 14.56
CA VAL A 135 -6.41 -0.71 14.52
C VAL A 135 -6.17 -1.33 15.89
N LYS A 136 -6.83 -2.47 16.14
CA LYS A 136 -6.67 -3.27 17.35
C LYS A 136 -6.44 -4.73 16.99
N LEU A 137 -5.20 -5.16 17.11
CA LEU A 137 -4.74 -6.52 16.86
C LEU A 137 -4.68 -7.26 18.20
N VAL A 138 -5.49 -8.32 18.32
CA VAL A 138 -5.67 -9.10 19.55
C VAL A 138 -5.18 -10.52 19.30
N ALA A 139 -4.37 -11.08 20.19
CA ALA A 139 -3.92 -12.47 20.05
C ALA A 139 -5.12 -13.44 20.12
N GLY A 140 -5.18 -14.42 19.22
CA GLY A 140 -6.17 -15.48 19.19
C GLY A 140 -6.65 -15.84 17.79
N GLN A 141 -7.47 -16.89 17.70
CA GLN A 141 -7.99 -17.41 16.43
C GLN A 141 -9.22 -16.64 15.91
N GLY A 142 -9.83 -15.76 16.73
CA GLY A 142 -11.08 -15.07 16.37
C GLY A 142 -12.21 -16.04 15.99
N LYS A 143 -13.34 -15.50 15.53
CA LYS A 143 -14.39 -16.28 14.86
C LYS A 143 -14.20 -16.20 13.35
N LYS A 144 -14.84 -17.10 12.59
CA LYS A 144 -14.86 -17.02 11.13
C LYS A 144 -15.37 -15.67 10.60
N SER A 145 -16.32 -15.07 11.32
CA SER A 145 -16.88 -13.76 11.02
C SER A 145 -16.01 -12.59 11.48
N ASP A 146 -14.89 -12.83 12.16
CA ASP A 146 -13.97 -11.78 12.60
C ASP A 146 -12.87 -11.58 11.57
N ASN A 147 -12.31 -10.37 11.53
CA ASN A 147 -11.09 -10.15 10.77
C ASN A 147 -9.94 -10.88 11.46
N GLN A 148 -9.09 -11.50 10.66
CA GLN A 148 -7.99 -12.33 11.13
C GLN A 148 -6.70 -11.99 10.40
N ILE A 149 -5.57 -12.16 11.10
CA ILE A 149 -4.23 -12.10 10.50
C ILE A 149 -3.48 -13.36 10.89
N THR A 150 -3.03 -14.13 9.90
CA THR A 150 -2.08 -15.22 10.11
C THR A 150 -0.67 -14.71 9.87
N PHE A 151 0.16 -14.77 10.91
CA PHE A 151 1.60 -14.53 10.80
C PHE A 151 2.34 -15.82 10.52
N SER A 152 3.27 -15.79 9.58
CA SER A 152 3.88 -17.01 9.08
C SER A 152 5.22 -16.81 8.41
N SER A 153 5.75 -17.89 7.85
CA SER A 153 6.92 -17.88 7.00
C SER A 153 6.75 -18.80 5.80
N TYR A 154 7.59 -18.63 4.79
CA TYR A 154 7.69 -19.51 3.64
C TYR A 154 9.13 -19.50 3.12
N LYS A 155 9.45 -20.39 2.19
CA LYS A 155 10.74 -20.41 1.50
C LYS A 155 10.51 -20.35 0.00
N LYS A 156 11.08 -19.36 -0.65
CA LYS A 156 11.01 -19.17 -2.09
C LYS A 156 12.31 -18.54 -2.57
N GLU A 157 13.08 -19.33 -3.30
CA GLU A 157 14.26 -18.83 -4.00
C GLU A 157 13.82 -18.01 -5.23
N MET A 158 14.42 -16.84 -5.40
CA MET A 158 14.21 -16.00 -6.57
C MET A 158 15.07 -16.51 -7.72
N SER A 159 14.50 -16.61 -8.93
CA SER A 159 15.29 -16.99 -10.11
C SER A 159 16.22 -15.85 -10.52
N ALA A 160 17.30 -16.17 -11.23
CA ALA A 160 18.25 -15.17 -11.73
C ALA A 160 17.63 -14.18 -12.73
N GLU A 161 16.48 -14.51 -13.33
CA GLU A 161 15.71 -13.58 -14.18
C GLU A 161 14.84 -12.60 -13.38
N SER A 162 14.81 -12.71 -12.06
CA SER A 162 14.15 -11.74 -11.18
C SER A 162 14.95 -10.44 -11.24
N PHE A 163 14.45 -9.47 -12.00
CA PHE A 163 15.09 -8.20 -12.34
C PHE A 163 15.34 -7.27 -11.12
N GLY A 164 16.21 -7.68 -10.19
CA GLY A 164 16.83 -6.81 -9.20
C GLY A 164 16.07 -6.59 -7.88
N SER A 165 14.93 -7.24 -7.64
CA SER A 165 14.26 -7.21 -6.33
C SER A 165 14.12 -8.60 -5.72
N THR A 166 14.63 -8.75 -4.49
CA THR A 166 14.43 -9.95 -3.68
C THR A 166 13.12 -9.83 -2.91
N GLU A 167 12.25 -10.83 -3.03
CA GLU A 167 11.02 -10.92 -2.24
C GLU A 167 11.40 -11.35 -0.82
N LEU A 168 11.33 -10.41 0.14
CA LEU A 168 11.68 -10.66 1.55
C LEU A 168 10.48 -11.09 2.38
N GLY A 169 9.28 -10.88 1.87
CA GLY A 169 8.03 -11.24 2.52
C GLY A 169 6.85 -11.10 1.57
N ALA A 170 5.70 -11.55 2.06
CA ALA A 170 4.42 -11.41 1.39
C ALA A 170 3.30 -11.24 2.42
N GLY A 171 2.61 -10.12 2.32
CA GLY A 171 1.42 -9.79 3.08
C GLY A 171 0.25 -9.42 2.18
N GLY A 172 -0.93 -9.38 2.76
CA GLY A 172 -2.11 -8.91 2.04
C GLY A 172 -3.43 -9.38 2.62
N PRO A 173 -4.53 -8.72 2.23
CA PRO A 173 -5.86 -9.06 2.68
C PRO A 173 -6.46 -10.21 1.86
N THR A 174 -7.29 -11.02 2.51
CA THR A 174 -8.26 -11.89 1.81
C THR A 174 -9.65 -11.38 2.16
N ILE A 175 -10.25 -10.64 1.23
CA ILE A 175 -11.55 -10.01 1.47
C ILE A 175 -12.69 -10.99 1.16
N ILE A 176 -13.51 -11.24 2.17
CA ILE A 176 -14.70 -12.05 2.11
C ILE A 176 -15.89 -11.10 2.32
N VAL A 177 -16.82 -11.09 1.36
CA VAL A 177 -18.04 -10.29 1.44
C VAL A 177 -19.21 -11.24 1.63
N GLU A 178 -19.83 -11.18 2.81
CA GLU A 178 -21.02 -11.95 3.14
C GLU A 178 -22.25 -11.04 3.08
N THR A 179 -23.25 -11.42 2.29
CA THR A 179 -24.51 -10.69 2.17
C THR A 179 -25.63 -11.53 2.76
N TYR A 180 -26.31 -10.99 3.77
CA TYR A 180 -27.51 -11.59 4.36
C TYR A 180 -28.66 -10.60 4.35
N GLY A 181 -29.59 -10.77 3.41
CA GLY A 181 -30.63 -9.77 3.13
C GLY A 181 -30.01 -8.44 2.71
N SER A 182 -30.31 -7.36 3.43
CA SER A 182 -29.74 -6.03 3.20
C SER A 182 -28.42 -5.78 3.95
N GLN A 183 -27.97 -6.72 4.79
CA GLN A 183 -26.73 -6.57 5.55
C GLN A 183 -25.55 -7.08 4.71
N VAL A 184 -24.54 -6.24 4.54
CA VAL A 184 -23.27 -6.59 3.91
C VAL A 184 -22.19 -6.56 4.98
N THR A 185 -21.55 -7.70 5.21
CA THR A 185 -20.41 -7.82 6.12
C THR A 185 -19.15 -8.03 5.30
N VAL A 186 -18.14 -7.20 5.54
CA VAL A 186 -16.80 -7.37 4.95
C VAL A 186 -15.86 -7.90 6.01
N ILE A 187 -15.25 -9.04 5.71
CA ILE A 187 -14.30 -9.75 6.57
C ILE A 187 -12.96 -9.77 5.85
N ASN A 188 -11.87 -9.52 6.58
CA ASN A 188 -10.52 -9.68 6.07
C ASN A 188 -9.80 -10.82 6.79
N HIS A 189 -9.49 -11.90 6.09
CA HIS A 189 -8.62 -12.99 6.56
C HIS A 189 -7.23 -12.83 5.94
N ALA A 190 -6.49 -11.88 6.47
CA ALA A 190 -5.19 -11.49 5.94
C ALA A 190 -4.07 -12.45 6.33
N ARG A 191 -2.96 -12.35 5.62
CA ARG A 191 -1.70 -13.03 5.96
C ARG A 191 -0.55 -12.03 5.92
N ALA A 192 0.45 -12.24 6.75
CA ALA A 192 1.75 -11.58 6.68
C ALA A 192 2.85 -12.64 6.89
N SER A 193 3.77 -12.76 5.93
CA SER A 193 4.71 -13.87 5.87
C SER A 193 6.13 -13.39 5.55
N LEU A 194 7.14 -13.98 6.19
CA LEU A 194 8.55 -13.70 5.89
C LEU A 194 9.15 -14.79 5.00
N ASN A 195 10.01 -14.40 4.04
CA ASN A 195 10.71 -15.35 3.17
C ASN A 195 12.03 -15.82 3.80
N LEU A 196 12.06 -17.05 4.28
CA LEU A 196 13.21 -17.67 4.96
C LEU A 196 14.23 -18.30 4.01
N SER A 197 14.10 -18.07 2.70
CA SER A 197 15.23 -18.23 1.77
C SER A 197 16.31 -17.18 2.00
N TYR A 198 15.95 -16.02 2.57
CA TYR A 198 16.86 -14.89 2.80
C TYR A 198 16.80 -14.36 4.25
N PRO A 199 17.02 -15.20 5.27
CA PRO A 199 16.68 -14.87 6.66
C PRO A 199 17.47 -13.68 7.22
N LEU A 200 18.72 -13.47 6.75
CA LEU A 200 19.53 -12.31 7.15
C LEU A 200 18.93 -10.97 6.70
N GLN A 201 18.11 -10.99 5.64
CA GLN A 201 17.46 -9.80 5.08
C GLN A 201 15.95 -9.74 5.38
N SER A 202 15.27 -10.86 5.58
CA SER A 202 13.82 -10.91 5.79
C SER A 202 13.40 -10.85 7.25
N VAL A 203 14.20 -11.39 8.18
CA VAL A 203 13.82 -11.46 9.61
C VAL A 203 14.27 -10.19 10.33
N ASN A 204 13.52 -9.10 10.12
CA ASN A 204 13.72 -7.84 10.83
C ASN A 204 12.42 -7.03 10.94
N ASP A 205 12.46 -6.02 11.80
CA ASP A 205 11.33 -5.16 12.12
C ASP A 205 10.78 -4.42 10.88
N ALA A 206 11.62 -4.01 9.93
CA ALA A 206 11.18 -3.23 8.76
C ALA A 206 10.32 -4.09 7.81
N VAL A 207 10.73 -5.32 7.52
CA VAL A 207 9.96 -6.24 6.66
C VAL A 207 8.66 -6.65 7.37
N ALA A 208 8.72 -7.00 8.66
CA ALA A 208 7.51 -7.36 9.42
C ALA A 208 6.49 -6.20 9.48
N MET A 209 6.95 -4.96 9.64
CA MET A 209 6.11 -3.77 9.55
C MET A 209 5.45 -3.62 8.18
N HIS A 210 6.24 -3.80 7.10
CA HIS A 210 5.75 -3.72 5.73
C HIS A 210 4.65 -4.76 5.43
N GLU A 211 4.90 -6.04 5.74
CA GLU A 211 3.95 -7.11 5.45
C GLU A 211 2.66 -7.00 6.27
N LEU A 212 2.76 -6.56 7.54
CA LEU A 212 1.59 -6.25 8.36
C LEU A 212 0.80 -5.05 7.79
N GLY A 213 1.48 -4.05 7.23
CA GLY A 213 0.84 -2.95 6.53
C GLY A 213 0.00 -3.42 5.33
N HIS A 214 0.54 -4.32 4.52
CA HIS A 214 -0.21 -4.98 3.45
C HIS A 214 -1.39 -5.81 3.98
N ALA A 215 -1.20 -6.61 5.03
CA ALA A 215 -2.27 -7.37 5.67
C ALA A 215 -3.44 -6.48 6.13
N LEU A 216 -3.11 -5.27 6.60
CA LEU A 216 -4.08 -4.26 7.01
C LEU A 216 -4.65 -3.43 5.85
N GLY A 217 -4.23 -3.70 4.61
CA GLY A 217 -4.83 -3.15 3.40
C GLY A 217 -4.10 -1.97 2.79
N LEU A 218 -2.92 -1.57 3.29
CA LEU A 218 -2.10 -0.56 2.63
C LEU A 218 -1.44 -1.14 1.38
N ASP A 219 -1.37 -0.35 0.32
CA ASP A 219 -0.55 -0.59 -0.86
C ASP A 219 0.81 0.10 -0.68
N HIS A 220 1.67 -0.03 -1.68
CA HIS A 220 2.97 0.61 -1.69
C HIS A 220 2.90 2.15 -1.69
N SER A 221 3.77 2.75 -0.90
CA SER A 221 4.05 4.19 -0.92
C SER A 221 5.20 4.49 -1.88
N GLN A 222 5.18 5.67 -2.49
CA GLN A 222 6.33 6.20 -3.26
C GLN A 222 7.38 6.86 -2.34
N SER A 223 7.06 7.07 -1.06
CA SER A 223 7.96 7.71 -0.11
C SER A 223 8.96 6.71 0.47
N LYS A 224 10.26 6.98 0.32
CA LYS A 224 11.34 6.16 0.94
C LYS A 224 11.32 6.16 2.48
N ALA A 225 10.61 7.11 3.09
CA ALA A 225 10.45 7.20 4.53
C ALA A 225 9.23 6.42 5.05
N SER A 226 8.42 5.82 4.16
CA SER A 226 7.29 4.98 4.53
C SER A 226 7.74 3.54 4.75
N VAL A 227 7.13 2.85 5.73
CA VAL A 227 7.32 1.41 5.89
C VAL A 227 6.80 0.63 4.67
N MET A 228 5.88 1.23 3.90
CA MET A 228 5.28 0.66 2.68
C MET A 228 6.06 0.99 1.41
N TYR A 229 7.28 1.53 1.50
CA TYR A 229 8.12 1.65 0.32
C TYR A 229 8.54 0.25 -0.19
N PRO A 230 8.36 -0.10 -1.48
CA PRO A 230 8.55 -1.46 -1.99
C PRO A 230 9.96 -2.04 -1.79
N ILE A 231 10.97 -1.20 -1.68
CA ILE A 231 12.36 -1.61 -1.52
C ILE A 231 12.81 -1.25 -0.12
N THR A 232 12.97 -2.24 0.76
CA THR A 232 13.31 -1.98 2.16
C THR A 232 14.47 -0.99 2.32
N GLN A 233 14.23 0.06 3.11
CA GLN A 233 15.25 1.03 3.53
C GLN A 233 15.63 0.82 5.01
N GLY A 234 15.20 -0.29 5.62
CA GLY A 234 15.33 -0.52 7.06
C GLY A 234 14.41 0.36 7.92
N VAL A 235 13.38 0.97 7.33
CA VAL A 235 12.40 1.80 8.04
C VAL A 235 11.39 0.91 8.76
N SER A 236 11.29 1.04 10.08
CA SER A 236 10.35 0.29 10.92
C SER A 236 9.36 1.18 11.70
N GLN A 237 9.37 2.49 11.43
CA GLN A 237 8.45 3.44 12.03
C GLN A 237 7.44 3.92 10.99
N LEU A 238 6.14 3.85 11.33
CA LEU A 238 5.07 4.36 10.47
C LEU A 238 5.28 5.85 10.15
N SER A 239 5.24 6.17 8.87
CA SER A 239 5.26 7.56 8.41
C SER A 239 3.88 8.22 8.62
N ALA A 240 3.84 9.54 8.52
CA ALA A 240 2.56 10.26 8.52
C ALA A 240 1.65 9.81 7.36
N GLY A 241 2.22 9.43 6.21
CA GLY A 241 1.48 8.90 5.06
C GLY A 241 0.85 7.53 5.36
N ASP A 242 1.56 6.66 6.06
CA ASP A 242 1.03 5.34 6.47
C ASP A 242 -0.13 5.50 7.45
N ILE A 243 0.02 6.42 8.42
CA ILE A 243 -1.04 6.75 9.38
C ILE A 243 -2.27 7.33 8.66
N ALA A 244 -2.07 8.20 7.68
CA ALA A 244 -3.16 8.77 6.88
C ALA A 244 -3.86 7.69 6.03
N GLY A 245 -3.10 6.77 5.43
CA GLY A 245 -3.65 5.62 4.70
C GLY A 245 -4.50 4.70 5.58
N LEU A 246 -4.01 4.35 6.77
CA LEU A 246 -4.77 3.56 7.74
C LEU A 246 -6.07 4.27 8.16
N LYS A 247 -6.02 5.59 8.39
CA LYS A 247 -7.23 6.37 8.69
C LYS A 247 -8.21 6.39 7.52
N ALA A 248 -7.74 6.38 6.28
CA ALA A 248 -8.62 6.31 5.11
C ALA A 248 -9.34 4.96 5.01
N ILE A 249 -8.71 3.86 5.45
CA ILE A 249 -9.30 2.51 5.44
C ILE A 249 -10.24 2.30 6.64
N TYR A 250 -9.81 2.68 7.85
CA TYR A 250 -10.46 2.32 9.12
C TYR A 250 -11.14 3.47 9.85
N GLY A 251 -10.94 4.72 9.40
CA GLY A 251 -11.55 5.88 10.01
C GLY A 251 -13.07 5.75 10.01
N SER A 252 -13.67 5.96 11.18
CA SER A 252 -15.12 6.06 11.31
C SER A 252 -15.63 7.17 10.37
N ARG A 253 -16.58 6.82 9.51
CA ARG A 253 -17.43 7.81 8.86
C ARG A 253 -18.59 8.16 9.77
#